data_AF-A0A0C5EIB8-F1
#
_entry.id   AF-A0A0C5EIB8-F1
#
_cell.length_a   1.000
_cell.length_b   1.000
_cell.length_c   1.000
_cell.angle_alpha   90.00
_cell.angle_beta   90.00
_cell.angle_gamma   90.00
#
_symmetry.space_group_name_H-M   'P 1'
#
loop_
_entity.id
_entity.type
_entity.pdbx_description
1 polymer ?
#
loop_
_entity_poly.entity_id
_entity_poly.type
_entity_poly.pdbx_seq_one_letter_code
_entity_poly.pdbx_strand_id
1 'polypeptide(L)'
;MKSLNRNDLVELSQATGRSIEEVMQIAGRSGWSYSETTDPAKRLRGLDNAADAYIMMKQVKEQTISNLYQNDPLIRESINAHSAIEKVHSSQETNKPTNLIYDEHGNFKGLKKSVIDGIHATGKHQTDAMKAIKADIYKRLGVNE
;
A
#
# COMPACT_ATOMS: atom_id res chain seq x y z
N MET A 1 47.87 6.72 20.00
CA MET A 1 46.95 7.85 20.17
C MET A 1 45.55 7.30 19.96
N LYS A 2 44.61 7.43 20.90
CA LYS A 2 43.27 6.87 20.72
C LYS A 2 42.41 7.88 19.95
N SER A 3 41.81 7.45 18.84
CA SER A 3 40.99 8.30 17.96
C SER A 3 39.51 7.99 18.15
N LEU A 4 38.67 9.04 18.20
CA LEU A 4 37.22 8.91 18.20
C LEU A 4 36.67 9.25 16.81
N ASN A 5 35.79 8.38 16.31
CA ASN A 5 35.05 8.64 15.08
C ASN A 5 33.73 9.38 15.40
N ARG A 6 33.12 9.99 14.39
CA ARG A 6 31.85 10.72 14.53
C ARG A 6 30.71 9.82 15.04
N ASN A 7 30.68 8.56 14.64
CA ASN A 7 29.67 7.61 15.12
C ASN A 7 29.82 7.30 16.61
N ASP A 8 31.07 7.18 17.10
CA ASP A 8 31.35 6.95 18.51
C ASP A 8 30.93 8.15 19.35
N LEU A 9 31.11 9.38 18.84
CA LEU A 9 30.64 10.59 19.52
C LEU A 9 29.11 10.64 19.61
N VAL A 10 28.39 10.17 18.59
CA VAL A 10 26.93 10.09 18.61
C VAL A 10 26.45 9.03 19.61
N GLU A 11 27.04 7.85 19.61
CA GLU A 11 26.71 6.80 20.57
C GLU A 11 26.99 7.22 22.01
N LEU A 12 28.14 7.88 22.25
CA LEU A 12 28.49 8.44 23.56
C LEU A 12 27.54 9.57 23.97
N SER A 13 27.08 10.41 23.04
CA SER A 13 26.09 11.46 23.33
C SER A 13 24.74 10.86 23.75
N GLN A 14 24.31 9.78 23.09
CA GLN A 14 23.07 9.08 23.44
C GLN A 14 23.19 8.32 24.76
N ALA A 15 24.34 7.69 25.03
CA ALA A 15 24.59 6.96 26.26
C ALA A 15 24.74 7.87 27.49
N THR A 16 25.30 9.08 27.31
CA THR A 16 25.54 10.02 28.42
C THR A 16 24.45 11.09 28.57
N GLY A 17 23.54 11.20 27.60
CA GLY A 17 22.50 12.23 27.55
C GLY A 17 23.04 13.65 27.36
N ARG A 18 24.30 13.79 26.93
CA ARG A 18 25.01 15.06 26.75
C ARG A 18 25.05 15.46 25.30
N SER A 19 25.23 16.75 25.03
CA SER A 19 25.40 17.22 23.65
C SER A 19 26.69 16.68 23.04
N ILE A 20 26.71 16.47 21.73
CA ILE A 20 27.90 15.97 21.01
C ILE A 20 29.11 16.88 21.24
N GLU A 21 28.89 18.18 21.40
CA GLU A 21 29.93 19.17 21.66
C GLU A 21 30.54 19.03 23.06
N GLU A 22 29.72 18.76 24.09
CA GLU A 22 30.20 18.45 25.44
C GLU A 22 31.01 17.16 25.47
N VAL A 23 30.55 16.12 24.77
CA VAL A 23 31.27 14.84 24.65
C VAL A 23 32.61 15.04 23.95
N MET A 24 32.67 15.87 22.92
CA MET A 24 33.90 16.21 22.21
C MET A 24 34.89 16.98 23.10
N GLN A 25 34.42 17.91 23.93
CA GLN A 25 35.28 18.62 24.89
C GLN A 25 35.85 17.69 25.96
N ILE A 26 35.04 16.75 26.48
CA ILE A 26 35.48 15.75 27.46
C ILE A 26 36.49 14.79 26.84
N ALA A 27 36.25 14.35 25.61
CA ALA A 27 37.18 13.53 24.83
C ALA A 27 38.54 14.22 24.62
N GLY A 28 38.53 15.50 24.24
CA GLY A 28 39.75 16.30 24.09
C GLY A 28 40.54 16.44 25.40
N ARG A 29 39.84 16.68 26.53
CA ARG A 29 40.47 16.76 27.86
C ARG A 29 41.07 15.43 28.34
N SER A 30 40.52 14.31 27.88
CA SER A 30 41.00 12.96 28.20
C SER A 30 42.06 12.42 27.22
N GLY A 31 42.56 13.28 26.32
CA GLY A 31 43.66 12.96 25.41
C GLY A 31 43.24 12.15 24.17
N TRP A 32 41.95 12.12 23.85
CA TRP A 32 41.46 11.51 22.61
C TRP A 32 41.51 12.53 21.48
N SER A 33 42.01 12.10 20.32
CA SER A 33 42.06 12.93 19.11
C SER A 33 40.84 12.64 18.24
N TYR A 34 40.17 13.69 17.76
CA TYR A 34 39.12 13.53 16.76
C TYR A 34 39.77 13.36 15.39
N SER A 35 39.56 12.21 14.76
CA SER A 35 39.99 12.00 13.37
C SER A 35 38.77 12.03 12.47
N GLU A 36 38.68 13.07 11.64
CA GLU A 36 37.69 13.17 10.55
C GLU A 36 38.03 12.24 9.37
N THR A 37 38.91 11.25 9.58
CA THR A 37 38.91 10.04 8.77
C THR A 37 37.65 9.26 9.15
N THR A 38 36.53 9.69 8.60
CA THR A 38 35.42 8.79 8.32
C THR A 38 36.02 7.66 7.49
N ASP A 39 36.35 6.52 8.11
CA ASP A 39 36.12 5.25 7.42
C ASP A 39 34.76 5.40 6.77
N PRO A 40 34.67 5.35 5.43
CA PRO A 40 33.57 5.93 4.67
C PRO A 40 32.30 5.38 5.27
N ALA A 41 31.58 6.23 6.03
CA ALA A 41 30.53 5.85 6.96
C ALA A 41 29.70 4.80 6.27
N LYS A 42 29.89 3.51 6.64
CA LYS A 42 29.56 2.32 5.83
C LYS A 42 28.37 2.67 4.96
N ARG A 43 28.64 3.15 3.73
CA ARG A 43 27.58 3.77 2.93
C ARG A 43 26.55 2.68 2.86
N LEU A 44 25.35 2.94 3.38
CA LEU A 44 24.25 1.97 3.37
C LEU A 44 24.27 1.37 1.96
N ARG A 45 24.66 0.09 1.86
CA ARG A 45 24.82 -0.66 0.60
C ARG A 45 23.45 -0.90 -0.05
N GLY A 46 22.53 0.06 0.05
CA GLY A 46 21.26 0.08 -0.65
C GLY A 46 21.37 0.68 -2.04
N LEU A 47 22.57 0.99 -2.55
CA LEU A 47 22.76 1.57 -3.88
C LEU A 47 23.63 0.71 -4.81
N ASP A 48 24.23 -0.38 -4.30
CA ASP A 48 25.01 -1.30 -5.14
C ASP A 48 24.11 -2.29 -5.91
N ASN A 49 22.87 -2.49 -5.45
CA ASN A 49 21.88 -3.38 -6.06
C ASN A 49 20.48 -2.75 -6.01
N ALA A 50 19.88 -2.56 -7.18
CA ALA A 50 18.55 -1.94 -7.31
C ALA A 50 17.44 -2.71 -6.58
N ALA A 51 17.59 -4.04 -6.43
CA ALA A 51 16.64 -4.87 -5.71
C ALA A 51 16.64 -4.55 -4.20
N ASP A 52 17.83 -4.39 -3.61
CA ASP A 52 17.98 -4.10 -2.18
C ASP A 52 17.55 -2.65 -1.87
N ALA A 53 17.81 -1.73 -2.80
CA ALA A 53 17.31 -0.35 -2.74
C ALA A 53 15.78 -0.31 -2.65
N TYR A 54 15.11 -1.08 -3.51
CA TYR A 54 13.67 -1.17 -3.55
C TYR A 54 13.08 -1.76 -2.26
N ILE A 55 13.71 -2.81 -1.72
CA ILE A 55 13.28 -3.44 -0.47
C ILE A 55 13.40 -2.45 0.69
N MET A 56 14.51 -1.73 0.81
CA MET A 56 14.67 -0.69 1.85
C MET A 56 13.67 0.44 1.67
N MET A 57 13.46 0.93 0.45
CA MET A 57 12.48 1.99 0.18
C MET A 57 11.06 1.55 0.55
N LYS A 58 10.71 0.30 0.26
CA LYS A 58 9.43 -0.29 0.66
C LYS A 58 9.28 -0.31 2.19
N GLN A 59 10.29 -0.79 2.91
CA GLN A 59 10.28 -0.83 4.38
C GLN A 59 10.16 0.56 5.00
N VAL A 60 10.93 1.55 4.52
CA VAL A 60 10.86 2.93 5.01
C VAL A 60 9.49 3.54 4.75
N LYS A 61 8.90 3.28 3.58
CA LYS A 61 7.55 3.73 3.24
C LYS A 61 6.51 3.12 4.18
N GLU A 62 6.57 1.82 4.44
CA GLU A 62 5.66 1.12 5.38
C GLU A 62 5.76 1.69 6.80
N GLN A 63 6.97 1.90 7.30
CA GLN A 63 7.19 2.49 8.62
C GLN A 63 6.66 3.94 8.69
N THR A 64 6.92 4.74 7.66
CA THR A 64 6.46 6.13 7.59
C THR A 64 4.94 6.21 7.58
N ILE A 65 4.28 5.38 6.78
CA ILE A 65 2.81 5.32 6.72
C ILE A 65 2.24 4.86 8.07
N SER A 66 2.84 3.87 8.73
CA SER A 66 2.41 3.41 10.05
C SER A 66 2.50 4.54 11.09
N ASN A 67 3.60 5.28 11.10
CA ASN A 67 3.80 6.42 11.99
C ASN A 67 2.79 7.55 11.71
N LEU A 68 2.53 7.87 10.45
CA LEU A 68 1.56 8.88 10.07
C LEU A 68 0.13 8.47 10.46
N TYR A 69 -0.23 7.20 10.28
CA TYR A 69 -1.54 6.68 10.68
C TYR A 69 -1.77 6.76 12.20
N GLN A 70 -0.74 6.54 13.00
CA GLN A 70 -0.84 6.63 14.46
C GLN A 70 -0.91 8.09 14.94
N ASN A 71 -0.05 8.95 14.39
CA ASN A 71 0.18 10.29 14.92
C ASN A 71 -0.71 11.37 14.29
N ASP A 72 -1.25 11.16 13.09
CA ASP A 72 -2.10 12.13 12.38
C ASP A 72 -3.55 11.61 12.21
N PRO A 73 -4.53 12.21 12.92
CA PRO A 73 -5.94 11.84 12.80
C PRO A 73 -6.51 12.01 11.38
N LEU A 74 -6.07 13.02 10.61
CA LEU A 74 -6.59 13.28 9.26
C LEU A 74 -6.14 12.19 8.27
N ILE A 75 -4.87 11.77 8.37
CA ILE A 75 -4.33 10.67 7.57
C ILE A 75 -5.06 9.37 7.92
N ARG A 76 -5.32 9.12 9.20
CA ARG A 76 -6.07 7.94 9.66
C ARG A 76 -7.49 7.90 9.10
N GLU A 77 -8.25 8.99 9.24
CA GLU A 77 -9.63 9.05 8.73
C GLU A 77 -9.68 8.92 7.20
N SER A 78 -8.74 9.54 6.48
CA SER A 78 -8.69 9.42 5.01
C SER A 78 -8.38 8.00 4.53
N ILE A 79 -7.44 7.30 5.19
CA ILE A 79 -7.15 5.88 4.91
C ILE A 79 -8.37 5.01 5.24
N ASN A 80 -9.01 5.23 6.39
CA ASN A 80 -10.20 4.46 6.78
C ASN A 80 -11.37 4.67 5.81
N ALA A 81 -11.61 5.92 5.38
CA ALA A 81 -12.64 6.25 4.40
C ALA A 81 -12.37 5.59 3.05
N HIS A 82 -11.12 5.63 2.58
CA HIS A 82 -10.73 4.96 1.34
C HIS A 82 -10.96 3.44 1.42
N SER A 83 -10.51 2.80 2.50
CA SER A 83 -10.76 1.36 2.72
C SER A 83 -12.25 1.02 2.83
N ALA A 84 -13.07 1.91 3.39
CA ALA A 84 -14.52 1.70 3.44
C ALA A 84 -15.16 1.78 2.05
N ILE A 85 -14.75 2.76 1.22
CA ILE A 85 -15.20 2.90 -0.16
C ILE A 85 -14.78 1.68 -1.00
N GLU A 86 -13.54 1.22 -0.89
CA GLU A 86 -13.08 0.00 -1.56
C GLU A 86 -13.85 -1.24 -1.10
N LYS A 87 -14.16 -1.36 0.19
CA LYS A 87 -15.03 -2.43 0.70
C LYS A 87 -16.44 -2.36 0.12
N VAL A 88 -17.00 -1.16 -0.05
CA VAL A 88 -18.32 -0.98 -0.68
C VAL A 88 -18.27 -1.36 -2.17
N HIS A 89 -17.21 -0.99 -2.89
CA HIS A 89 -17.05 -1.36 -4.29
C HIS A 89 -16.77 -2.86 -4.50
N SER A 90 -15.98 -3.48 -3.63
CA SER A 90 -15.73 -4.93 -3.68
C SER A 90 -16.94 -5.76 -3.21
N SER A 91 -17.70 -5.28 -2.22
CA SER A 91 -18.96 -5.94 -1.80
C SER A 91 -20.13 -5.73 -2.76
N GLN A 92 -19.98 -4.86 -3.77
CA GLN A 92 -20.90 -4.79 -4.92
C GLN A 92 -20.72 -5.95 -5.92
N GLU A 93 -19.78 -6.89 -5.67
CA GLU A 93 -19.77 -8.18 -6.38
C GLU A 93 -21.00 -9.03 -5.99
N THR A 94 -22.05 -8.85 -6.79
CA THR A 94 -22.81 -9.93 -7.44
C THR A 94 -23.29 -11.10 -6.58
N ASN A 95 -23.68 -10.91 -5.33
CA ASN A 95 -24.33 -11.97 -4.53
C ASN A 95 -25.87 -11.93 -4.61
N LYS A 96 -26.41 -11.43 -5.73
CA LYS A 96 -27.77 -11.81 -6.13
C LYS A 96 -27.62 -13.12 -6.91
N PRO A 97 -28.37 -14.18 -6.62
CA PRO A 97 -28.41 -15.37 -7.46
C PRO A 97 -28.98 -14.97 -8.83
N THR A 98 -28.11 -14.55 -9.75
CA THR A 98 -28.49 -14.19 -11.10
C THR A 98 -28.48 -15.46 -11.94
N ASN A 99 -29.54 -15.61 -12.73
CA ASN A 99 -29.63 -16.67 -13.72
C ASN A 99 -28.75 -16.38 -14.95
N LEU A 100 -27.98 -15.28 -14.93
CA LEU A 100 -27.21 -14.74 -16.05
C LEU A 100 -25.77 -15.25 -15.96
N ILE A 101 -25.20 -15.65 -17.10
CA ILE A 101 -23.83 -16.08 -17.26
C ILE A 101 -23.11 -15.02 -18.11
N TYR A 102 -21.99 -14.53 -17.60
CA TYR A 102 -21.12 -13.59 -18.30
C TYR A 102 -19.78 -14.26 -18.64
N ASP A 103 -19.11 -13.79 -19.70
CA ASP A 103 -17.74 -14.18 -20.03
C ASP A 103 -16.70 -13.42 -19.17
N GLU A 104 -15.42 -13.77 -19.32
CA GLU A 104 -14.31 -13.13 -18.59
C GLU A 104 -14.12 -11.63 -18.94
N HIS A 105 -14.78 -11.16 -19.99
CA HIS A 105 -14.77 -9.76 -20.44
C HIS A 105 -16.07 -9.02 -20.07
N GLY A 106 -16.96 -9.64 -19.29
CA GLY A 106 -18.21 -9.08 -18.81
C GLY A 106 -19.29 -8.93 -19.90
N ASN A 107 -19.24 -9.73 -20.96
CA ASN A 107 -20.29 -9.81 -21.98
C ASN A 107 -21.27 -10.92 -21.65
N PHE A 108 -22.52 -10.76 -22.05
CA PHE A 108 -23.57 -11.74 -21.77
C PHE A 108 -23.40 -13.00 -22.63
N LYS A 109 -23.22 -14.17 -21.99
CA LYS A 109 -23.00 -15.46 -22.66
C LYS A 109 -24.25 -16.34 -22.69
N GLY A 110 -25.12 -16.24 -21.67
CA GLY A 110 -26.35 -17.03 -21.62
C GLY A 110 -27.00 -17.11 -20.25
N LEU A 111 -27.90 -18.08 -20.07
CA LEU A 111 -28.68 -18.29 -18.85
C LEU A 111 -28.35 -19.64 -18.21
N LYS A 112 -28.32 -19.73 -16.86
CA LYS A 112 -28.06 -20.98 -16.12
C LYS A 112 -29.25 -21.95 -16.13
N LYS A 113 -30.48 -21.42 -16.16
CA LYS A 113 -31.75 -22.15 -16.22
C LYS A 113 -32.64 -21.55 -17.29
N SER A 114 -33.39 -22.39 -18.01
CA SER A 114 -34.32 -21.92 -19.05
C SER A 114 -35.34 -20.94 -18.47
N VAL A 115 -35.60 -19.88 -19.23
CA VAL A 115 -36.58 -18.83 -18.92
C VAL A 115 -37.93 -19.11 -19.60
N ILE A 116 -37.98 -20.16 -20.43
CA ILE A 116 -39.12 -20.52 -21.28
C ILE A 116 -39.91 -21.71 -20.70
N ASP A 117 -39.31 -22.52 -19.81
CA ASP A 117 -40.01 -23.71 -19.28
C ASP A 117 -39.72 -24.00 -17.79
N GLY A 118 -40.75 -24.44 -17.07
CA GLY A 118 -40.73 -24.83 -15.64
C GLY A 118 -41.06 -23.71 -14.62
N ILE A 119 -40.93 -24.04 -13.33
CA ILE A 119 -41.25 -23.18 -12.16
C ILE A 119 -40.37 -21.90 -12.10
N HIS A 120 -39.32 -21.84 -12.93
CA HIS A 120 -38.38 -20.74 -13.02
C HIS A 120 -38.66 -19.77 -14.19
N ALA A 121 -39.71 -20.01 -15.00
CA ALA A 121 -40.19 -19.09 -16.03
C ALA A 121 -41.02 -17.94 -15.44
N THR A 122 -40.45 -17.19 -14.49
CA THR A 122 -41.11 -16.00 -13.92
C THR A 122 -40.77 -14.75 -14.74
N GLY A 123 -41.74 -13.83 -14.85
CA GLY A 123 -41.57 -12.58 -15.60
C GLY A 123 -40.34 -11.78 -15.18
N LYS A 124 -39.94 -11.86 -13.90
CA LYS A 124 -38.71 -11.25 -13.39
C LYS A 124 -37.45 -11.77 -14.08
N HIS A 125 -37.33 -13.08 -14.30
CA HIS A 125 -36.19 -13.67 -15.01
C HIS A 125 -36.19 -13.34 -16.51
N GLN A 126 -37.37 -13.18 -17.12
CA GLN A 126 -37.51 -12.69 -18.49
C GLN A 126 -37.05 -11.24 -18.62
N THR A 127 -37.48 -10.36 -17.71
CA THR A 127 -37.06 -8.96 -17.69
C THR A 127 -35.56 -8.81 -17.44
N ASP A 128 -35.00 -9.57 -16.49
CA ASP A 128 -33.57 -9.54 -16.17
C ASP A 128 -32.71 -10.04 -17.36
N ALA A 129 -33.15 -11.10 -18.05
CA ALA A 129 -32.50 -11.58 -19.26
C ALA A 129 -32.56 -10.55 -20.41
N MET A 130 -33.73 -9.95 -20.62
CA MET A 130 -33.89 -8.92 -21.66
C MET A 130 -33.04 -7.69 -21.37
N LYS A 131 -32.95 -7.26 -20.10
CA LYS A 131 -32.10 -6.14 -19.69
C LYS A 131 -30.61 -6.44 -19.90
N ALA A 132 -30.18 -7.67 -19.60
CA ALA A 132 -28.79 -8.09 -19.82
C ALA A 132 -28.43 -8.14 -21.32
N ILE A 133 -29.34 -8.66 -22.16
CA ILE A 133 -29.17 -8.66 -23.62
C ILE A 133 -29.11 -7.23 -24.16
N LYS A 134 -30.02 -6.36 -23.70
CA LYS A 134 -30.02 -4.95 -24.07
C LYS A 134 -28.68 -4.30 -23.72
N ALA A 135 -28.21 -4.42 -22.48
CA ALA A 135 -26.94 -3.85 -22.03
C ALA A 135 -25.73 -4.37 -22.83
N ASP A 136 -25.72 -5.65 -23.19
CA ASP A 136 -24.67 -6.23 -24.05
C ASP A 136 -24.67 -5.61 -25.46
N ILE A 137 -25.85 -5.39 -26.05
CA ILE A 137 -26.01 -4.72 -27.34
C ILE A 137 -25.49 -3.27 -27.27
N TYR A 138 -25.86 -2.51 -26.23
CA TYR A 138 -25.38 -1.13 -26.05
C TYR A 138 -23.86 -1.06 -25.89
N LYS A 139 -23.28 -1.97 -25.10
CA LYS A 139 -21.83 -2.10 -24.93
C LYS A 139 -21.12 -2.41 -26.26
N ARG A 140 -21.65 -3.32 -27.08
CA ARG A 140 -21.10 -3.64 -28.42
C ARG A 140 -21.20 -2.49 -29.40
N LEU A 141 -22.25 -1.68 -29.29
CA LEU A 141 -22.48 -0.52 -30.16
C LEU A 141 -21.73 0.73 -29.67
N GLY A 142 -21.04 0.69 -28.53
CA GLY A 142 -20.30 1.82 -27.98
C GLY A 142 -21.19 2.96 -27.51
N VAL A 143 -22.47 2.69 -27.25
CA VAL A 143 -23.45 3.67 -26.79
C VAL A 143 -23.70 3.42 -25.30
N ASN A 144 -23.37 4.38 -24.45
CA ASN A 144 -23.72 4.31 -23.03
C ASN A 144 -25.23 4.54 -22.87
N GLU A 145 -25.88 3.74 -22.02
CA GLU A 145 -27.30 3.92 -21.63
C GLU A 145 -27.56 5.25 -20.95
#